data_AF-A5DER4-F1
#
_entry.id   AF-A5DER4-F1
#
_cell.length_a   1.000
_cell.length_b   1.000
_cell.length_c   1.000
_cell.angle_alpha   90.00
_cell.angle_beta   90.00
_cell.angle_gamma   90.00
#
_symmetry.space_group_name_H-M   'P 1'
#
loop_
_entity.id
_entity.type
_entity.pdbx_description
1 polymer ?
#
loop_
_entity_poly.entity_id
_entity_poly.type
_entity_poly.pdbx_seq_one_letter_code
_entity_poly.pdbx_strand_id
1 'polypeptide(L)'
;MVKNHAGTIEAHQWSGGEWVKIGDVVGSTGSTEKKAFDGEEYDYVFDVDVEDGAPPLKLPFNHNDNPYEAADKFLAANELPASYREEVVRFILQNTGGAQLDSAPAPVTNPYSDNQQTSTAAAVKVIPEKTYYHFKEYKEEQLSRGFVKFNKEQSHSFSESETNEILLKLKNLTSAESLSLLTVTIPQILSKWDPKAHLIGFDLMRVCVPRITAVDFLRSLDAAQIVFDSISSGLDTVEDNVALFMMILKVLNNLIGTALFAQLFMTADEDGSTQFSEHLVAILDKVRRKYEGLGSQPSITQSKHYQTTSTSLSTLIYNFSVYQISTQSFSSNPKTAQPITSFANGVGDALVASGAESAYRLCIAYGNYRFVHAYQAEPKWLEAASKLYGSESRFRILLEDIKNL
;
A
#
# COMPACT_ATOMS: atom_id res chain seq x y z
N MET A 1 -7.42 -19.04 13.91
CA MET A 1 -8.86 -19.10 13.51
C MET A 1 -9.60 -17.91 14.10
N VAL A 2 -10.37 -17.16 13.30
CA VAL A 2 -11.03 -15.88 13.68
C VAL A 2 -12.54 -16.07 13.71
N LYS A 3 -13.25 -15.58 14.73
CA LYS A 3 -14.72 -15.64 14.80
C LYS A 3 -15.32 -14.28 14.45
N ASN A 4 -16.23 -14.23 13.48
CA ASN A 4 -16.92 -12.99 13.12
C ASN A 4 -18.16 -12.74 13.99
N HIS A 5 -18.79 -11.56 13.83
CA HIS A 5 -19.98 -11.14 14.58
C HIS A 5 -21.23 -12.04 14.36
N ALA A 6 -21.22 -12.93 13.36
CA ALA A 6 -22.27 -13.89 13.08
C ALA A 6 -22.00 -15.29 13.68
N GLY A 7 -20.88 -15.47 14.40
CA GLY A 7 -20.57 -16.70 15.12
C GLY A 7 -19.91 -17.80 14.28
N THR A 8 -19.58 -17.53 13.02
CA THR A 8 -18.89 -18.46 12.12
C THR A 8 -17.37 -18.34 12.28
N ILE A 9 -16.68 -19.48 12.31
CA ILE A 9 -15.21 -19.55 12.44
C ILE A 9 -14.58 -19.50 11.05
N GLU A 10 -13.64 -18.59 10.87
CA GLU A 10 -12.95 -18.33 9.61
C GLU A 10 -11.49 -18.78 9.71
N ALA A 11 -11.03 -19.48 8.66
CA ALA A 11 -9.62 -19.83 8.48
C ALA A 11 -8.92 -18.72 7.70
N HIS A 12 -7.76 -18.30 8.20
CA HIS A 12 -6.93 -17.24 7.62
C HIS A 12 -5.50 -17.76 7.45
N GLN A 13 -4.87 -17.43 6.33
CA GLN A 13 -3.47 -17.74 6.02
C GLN A 13 -2.70 -16.45 5.85
N TRP A 14 -1.48 -16.40 6.38
CA TRP A 14 -0.60 -15.26 6.21
C TRP A 14 0.04 -15.29 4.81
N SER A 15 -0.15 -14.22 4.04
CA SER A 15 0.53 -14.05 2.76
C SER A 15 0.71 -12.57 2.46
N GLY A 16 1.93 -12.15 2.12
CA GLY A 16 2.17 -10.80 1.61
C GLY A 16 1.99 -9.65 2.61
N GLY A 17 2.06 -9.90 3.92
CA GLY A 17 1.95 -8.86 4.95
C GLY A 17 0.53 -8.60 5.44
N GLU A 18 -0.44 -9.43 5.03
CA GLU A 18 -1.82 -9.40 5.51
C GLU A 18 -2.37 -10.83 5.70
N TRP A 19 -3.37 -10.96 6.57
CA TRP A 19 -4.09 -12.21 6.78
C TRP A 19 -5.17 -12.38 5.71
N VAL A 20 -5.09 -13.45 4.93
CA VAL A 20 -6.01 -13.76 3.82
C VAL A 20 -6.96 -14.89 4.26
N LYS A 21 -8.27 -14.62 4.25
CA LYS A 21 -9.31 -15.64 4.55
C LYS A 21 -9.32 -16.72 3.46
N ILE A 22 -9.14 -17.98 3.86
CA ILE A 22 -9.04 -19.15 2.95
C ILE A 22 -10.21 -20.13 3.07
N GLY A 23 -11.17 -19.91 3.99
CA GLY A 23 -12.42 -20.69 4.01
C GLY A 23 -13.26 -20.50 5.27
N ASP A 24 -14.51 -20.97 5.22
CA ASP A 24 -15.42 -21.05 6.36
C ASP A 24 -15.32 -22.44 7.02
N VAL A 25 -15.04 -22.47 8.32
CA VAL A 25 -15.01 -23.69 9.12
C VAL A 25 -16.37 -23.86 9.77
N VAL A 26 -17.09 -24.92 9.39
CA VAL A 26 -18.38 -25.24 10.00
C VAL A 26 -18.15 -25.87 11.37
N GLY A 27 -18.39 -25.09 12.44
CA GLY A 27 -18.25 -25.57 13.81
C GLY A 27 -18.69 -24.55 14.87
N SER A 28 -19.95 -24.68 15.32
CA SER A 28 -20.54 -24.29 16.61
C SER A 28 -20.20 -22.91 17.23
N THR A 29 -21.15 -21.99 17.11
CA THR A 29 -21.47 -20.85 18.01
C THR A 29 -21.13 -21.13 19.49
N GLY A 30 -20.37 -20.31 20.21
CA GLY A 30 -20.84 -19.07 20.86
C GLY A 30 -20.81 -19.26 22.38
N SER A 31 -19.68 -18.98 23.04
CA SER A 31 -19.59 -18.97 24.51
C SER A 31 -18.36 -18.18 24.99
N THR A 32 -18.56 -17.43 26.07
CA THR A 32 -17.56 -16.84 26.96
C THR A 32 -16.94 -17.95 27.81
N GLU A 33 -16.34 -18.95 27.16
CA GLU A 33 -15.73 -20.10 27.83
C GLU A 33 -14.22 -19.97 27.76
N LYS A 34 -13.58 -20.10 28.94
CA LYS A 34 -12.13 -20.24 29.01
C LYS A 34 -11.71 -21.47 28.21
N LYS A 35 -10.59 -21.36 27.52
CA LYS A 35 -10.04 -22.43 26.70
C LYS A 35 -8.97 -23.17 27.50
N ALA A 36 -9.15 -24.48 27.63
CA ALA A 36 -8.13 -25.33 28.24
C ALA A 36 -6.93 -25.48 27.29
N PHE A 37 -5.74 -25.19 27.79
CA PHE A 37 -4.47 -25.49 27.14
C PHE A 37 -3.46 -25.97 28.19
N ASP A 38 -2.86 -27.13 27.93
CA ASP A 38 -1.87 -27.78 28.80
C ASP A 38 -2.34 -27.97 30.27
N GLY A 39 -3.63 -28.28 30.46
CA GLY A 39 -4.22 -28.54 31.78
C GLY A 39 -4.67 -27.29 32.55
N GLU A 40 -4.47 -26.10 32.00
CA GLU A 40 -4.92 -24.83 32.60
C GLU A 40 -5.90 -24.09 31.69
N GLU A 41 -6.73 -23.22 32.29
CA GLU A 41 -7.78 -22.49 31.58
C GLU A 41 -7.42 -21.03 31.34
N TYR A 42 -7.45 -20.62 30.08
CA TYR A 42 -7.07 -19.28 29.62
C TYR A 42 -8.23 -18.54 28.97
N ASP A 43 -8.26 -17.21 29.11
CA ASP A 43 -9.27 -16.40 28.40
C ASP A 43 -9.10 -16.48 26.88
N TYR A 44 -7.84 -16.59 26.43
CA TYR A 44 -7.46 -16.73 25.03
C TYR A 44 -6.43 -17.84 24.86
N VAL A 45 -6.59 -18.62 23.79
CA VAL A 45 -5.54 -19.50 23.26
C VAL A 45 -5.49 -19.23 21.77
N PHE A 46 -4.45 -18.53 21.34
CA PHE A 46 -4.23 -18.15 19.95
C PHE A 46 -3.44 -19.23 19.22
N ASP A 47 -3.77 -19.46 17.97
CA ASP A 47 -2.94 -20.28 17.06
C ASP A 47 -2.05 -19.30 16.27
N VAL A 48 -0.73 -19.44 16.40
CA VAL A 48 0.30 -18.56 15.86
C VAL A 48 1.16 -19.36 14.88
N ASP A 49 1.04 -19.06 13.60
CA ASP A 49 1.85 -19.66 12.54
C ASP A 49 3.20 -18.93 12.44
N VAL A 50 4.31 -19.64 12.71
CA VAL A 50 5.66 -19.04 12.75
C VAL A 50 6.50 -19.43 11.54
N GLU A 51 6.24 -20.58 10.91
CA GLU A 51 6.95 -21.05 9.72
C GLU A 51 5.97 -21.62 8.68
N ASP A 52 6.26 -21.35 7.40
CA ASP A 52 5.42 -21.80 6.28
C ASP A 52 5.48 -23.32 6.12
N GLY A 53 4.37 -24.00 6.41
CA GLY A 53 4.22 -25.46 6.33
C GLY A 53 4.36 -26.22 7.66
N ALA A 54 4.64 -25.54 8.78
CA ALA A 54 4.62 -26.14 10.12
C ALA A 54 3.23 -26.01 10.78
N PRO A 55 2.86 -26.90 11.73
CA PRO A 55 1.64 -26.73 12.52
C PRO A 55 1.66 -25.43 13.35
N PRO A 56 0.54 -24.71 13.48
CA PRO A 56 0.45 -23.51 14.30
C PRO A 56 0.81 -23.79 15.77
N LEU A 57 1.54 -22.87 16.38
CA LEU A 57 1.92 -22.91 17.78
C LEU A 57 0.85 -22.23 18.64
N LYS A 58 0.57 -22.77 19.83
CA LYS A 58 -0.47 -22.22 20.71
C LYS A 58 0.10 -21.20 21.69
N LEU A 59 -0.51 -20.01 21.73
CA LEU A 59 -0.18 -18.92 22.65
C LEU A 59 -1.34 -18.73 23.64
N PRO A 60 -1.24 -19.22 24.88
CA PRO A 60 -2.22 -18.96 25.93
C PRO A 60 -2.05 -17.56 26.54
N PHE A 61 -3.15 -16.86 26.82
CA PHE A 61 -3.15 -15.49 27.35
C PHE A 61 -4.44 -15.17 28.14
N ASN A 62 -4.32 -14.51 29.29
CA ASN A 62 -5.45 -13.95 30.05
C ASN A 62 -5.53 -12.43 29.91
N HIS A 63 -6.72 -11.85 30.09
CA HIS A 63 -6.89 -10.38 29.98
C HIS A 63 -5.97 -9.56 30.90
N ASN A 64 -5.57 -10.13 32.04
CA ASN A 64 -4.73 -9.47 33.04
C ASN A 64 -3.24 -9.81 32.90
N ASP A 65 -2.85 -10.63 31.92
CA ASP A 65 -1.45 -10.99 31.70
C ASP A 65 -0.68 -9.84 31.03
N ASN A 66 0.60 -9.69 31.35
CA ASN A 66 1.47 -8.73 30.67
C ASN A 66 1.82 -9.28 29.26
N PRO A 67 1.48 -8.57 28.17
CA PRO A 67 1.74 -9.03 26.80
C PRO A 67 3.21 -9.32 26.52
N TYR A 68 4.13 -8.59 27.15
CA TYR A 68 5.57 -8.79 27.01
C TYR A 68 6.05 -10.08 27.67
N GLU A 69 5.54 -10.38 28.86
CA GLU A 69 5.89 -11.63 29.56
C GLU A 69 5.27 -12.84 28.88
N ALA A 70 4.06 -12.72 28.36
CA ALA A 70 3.40 -13.77 27.58
C ALA A 70 4.16 -14.07 26.27
N ALA A 71 4.63 -13.03 25.58
CA ALA A 71 5.48 -13.18 24.39
C ALA A 71 6.82 -13.85 24.72
N ASP A 72 7.50 -13.43 25.79
CA ASP A 72 8.78 -14.01 26.20
C ASP A 72 8.62 -15.50 26.57
N LYS A 73 7.55 -15.87 27.28
CA LYS A 73 7.21 -17.27 27.58
C LYS A 73 6.91 -18.08 26.33
N PHE A 74 6.13 -17.53 25.40
CA PHE A 74 5.78 -18.20 24.15
C PHE A 74 7.02 -18.47 23.28
N LEU A 75 7.92 -17.49 23.14
CA LEU A 75 9.16 -17.67 22.38
C LEU A 75 10.08 -18.71 23.02
N ALA A 76 10.23 -18.67 24.35
CA ALA A 76 11.05 -19.63 25.07
C ALA A 76 10.50 -21.06 24.99
N ALA A 77 9.17 -21.24 25.11
CA ALA A 77 8.52 -22.55 25.07
C ALA A 77 8.60 -23.24 23.70
N ASN A 78 8.80 -22.46 22.63
CA ASN A 78 8.86 -22.95 21.25
C ASN A 78 10.24 -22.78 20.60
N GLU A 79 11.27 -22.46 21.40
CA GLU A 79 12.67 -22.26 20.95
C GLU A 79 12.81 -21.22 19.81
N LEU A 80 11.98 -20.16 19.84
CA LEU A 80 11.96 -19.13 18.81
C LEU A 80 12.93 -17.98 19.12
N PRO A 81 13.52 -17.34 18.09
CA PRO A 81 14.40 -16.18 18.27
C PRO A 81 13.74 -15.00 19.00
N ALA A 82 14.48 -14.38 19.93
CA ALA A 82 14.03 -13.20 20.69
C ALA A 82 13.66 -11.98 19.81
N SER A 83 14.11 -11.95 18.55
CA SER A 83 13.75 -10.90 17.59
C SER A 83 12.26 -10.86 17.26
N TYR A 84 11.51 -11.95 17.48
CA TYR A 84 10.06 -12.02 17.24
C TYR A 84 9.22 -11.44 18.37
N ARG A 85 9.85 -11.05 19.49
CA ARG A 85 9.16 -10.59 20.71
C ARG A 85 8.18 -9.47 20.45
N GLU A 86 8.63 -8.41 19.78
CA GLU A 86 7.81 -7.23 19.50
C GLU A 86 6.63 -7.54 18.56
N GLU A 87 6.79 -8.54 17.68
CA GLU A 87 5.73 -8.99 16.77
C GLU A 87 4.66 -9.79 17.51
N VAL A 88 5.07 -10.71 18.39
CA VAL A 88 4.16 -11.47 19.25
C VAL A 88 3.41 -10.54 20.22
N VAL A 89 4.08 -9.53 20.79
CA VAL A 89 3.43 -8.52 21.64
C VAL A 89 2.38 -7.73 20.87
N ARG A 90 2.71 -7.28 19.65
CA ARG A 90 1.76 -6.56 18.79
C ARG A 90 0.55 -7.45 18.45
N PHE A 91 0.80 -8.73 18.17
CA PHE A 91 -0.25 -9.71 17.93
C PHE A 91 -1.18 -9.85 19.15
N ILE A 92 -0.64 -9.98 20.36
CA ILE A 92 -1.44 -10.05 21.58
C ILE A 92 -2.31 -8.79 21.72
N LEU A 93 -1.69 -7.60 21.69
CA LEU A 93 -2.39 -6.32 21.87
C LEU A 93 -3.50 -6.06 20.84
N GLN A 94 -3.27 -6.47 19.59
CA GLN A 94 -4.23 -6.33 18.50
C GLN A 94 -5.44 -7.26 18.68
N ASN A 95 -5.24 -8.45 19.25
CA ASN A 95 -6.26 -9.48 19.36
C ASN A 95 -6.95 -9.53 20.74
N THR A 96 -6.41 -8.83 21.73
CA THR A 96 -7.02 -8.71 23.08
C THR A 96 -7.69 -7.37 23.30
N GLY A 97 -7.76 -6.53 22.25
CA GLY A 97 -8.51 -5.29 22.25
C GLY A 97 -7.91 -4.23 23.17
N GLY A 98 -6.67 -3.81 22.90
CA GLY A 98 -6.05 -2.57 23.39
C GLY A 98 -6.66 -1.93 24.64
N ALA A 99 -6.65 -2.64 25.77
CA ALA A 99 -6.93 -2.04 27.06
C ALA A 99 -5.66 -1.30 27.50
N GLN A 100 -5.47 -0.10 26.98
CA GLN A 100 -4.60 0.88 27.58
C GLN A 100 -5.22 1.22 28.95
N LEU A 101 -4.60 0.72 30.03
CA LEU A 101 -4.90 1.13 31.40
C LEU A 101 -4.47 2.59 31.57
N ASP A 102 -5.32 3.52 31.15
CA ASP A 102 -5.17 4.94 31.41
C ASP A 102 -5.37 5.19 32.92
N SER A 103 -4.25 5.34 33.62
CA SER A 103 -4.20 6.04 34.91
C SER A 103 -3.21 7.18 34.79
N ALA A 104 -3.67 8.30 34.22
CA ALA A 104 -3.03 9.60 34.37
C ALA A 104 -4.12 10.66 34.63
N PRO A 105 -3.88 11.65 35.52
CA PRO A 105 -4.93 12.52 36.02
C PRO A 105 -5.38 13.53 34.96
N ALA A 106 -6.67 13.89 35.03
CA ALA A 106 -7.35 14.79 34.10
C ALA A 106 -6.61 16.11 33.84
N PRO A 107 -6.59 16.62 32.60
CA PRO A 107 -6.05 17.95 32.31
C PRO A 107 -7.02 19.02 32.82
N VAL A 108 -6.44 19.98 33.55
CA VAL A 108 -7.08 21.22 33.97
C VAL A 108 -7.54 22.03 32.76
N THR A 109 -8.84 22.34 32.71
CA THR A 109 -9.48 23.21 31.72
C THR A 109 -8.93 24.62 31.78
N ASN A 110 -8.44 25.12 30.64
CA ASN A 110 -7.96 26.49 30.48
C ASN A 110 -9.14 27.44 30.19
N PRO A 111 -9.51 28.39 31.06
CA PRO A 111 -10.81 29.09 30.98
C PRO A 111 -10.96 30.14 29.85
N TYR A 112 -9.97 30.32 28.97
CA TYR A 112 -9.87 31.50 28.08
C TYR A 112 -9.84 31.19 26.58
N SER A 113 -10.33 30.02 26.13
CA SER A 113 -10.59 29.79 24.70
C SER A 113 -12.05 30.12 24.38
N ASP A 114 -12.24 31.30 23.79
CA ASP A 114 -13.51 31.78 23.26
C ASP A 114 -13.60 31.48 21.76
N ASN A 115 -14.81 31.11 21.30
CA ASN A 115 -15.29 30.90 19.92
C ASN A 115 -14.88 29.60 19.20
N GLN A 116 -15.76 28.81 18.59
CA GLN A 116 -17.18 29.01 18.21
C GLN A 116 -17.81 27.63 17.98
N GLN A 117 -19.03 27.43 18.51
CA GLN A 117 -19.93 26.37 18.09
C GLN A 117 -20.32 26.57 16.62
N THR A 118 -20.03 25.59 15.76
CA THR A 118 -20.71 25.43 14.48
C THR A 118 -21.15 23.99 14.32
N SER A 119 -22.48 23.83 14.16
CA SER A 119 -23.22 22.74 13.49
C SER A 119 -22.73 21.30 13.64
N THR A 120 -23.61 20.44 14.16
CA THR A 120 -23.51 18.96 14.11
C THR A 120 -23.44 18.46 12.66
N ALA A 121 -22.26 18.50 12.04
CA ALA A 121 -21.96 17.70 10.86
C ALA A 121 -22.06 16.23 11.29
N ALA A 122 -22.72 15.40 10.48
CA ALA A 122 -22.71 13.96 10.70
C ALA A 122 -21.25 13.50 10.76
N ALA A 123 -20.84 12.91 11.88
CA ALA A 123 -19.47 12.45 12.05
C ALA A 123 -19.21 11.31 11.05
N VAL A 124 -18.44 11.62 10.01
CA VAL A 124 -17.89 10.64 9.07
C VAL A 124 -16.88 9.73 9.79
N LYS A 125 -16.86 8.44 9.45
CA LYS A 125 -16.11 7.39 10.18
C LYS A 125 -14.79 6.98 9.53
N VAL A 126 -14.72 7.08 8.21
CA VAL A 126 -13.64 6.59 7.33
C VAL A 126 -13.01 7.74 6.57
N ILE A 127 -13.81 8.66 6.03
CA ILE A 127 -13.32 9.83 5.30
C ILE A 127 -13.14 11.02 6.26
N PRO A 128 -12.10 11.85 6.15
CA PRO A 128 -10.97 11.73 5.24
C PRO A 128 -9.95 10.68 5.66
N GLU A 129 -9.52 9.84 4.71
CA GLU A 129 -8.41 8.91 4.90
C GLU A 129 -7.11 9.53 4.39
N LYS A 130 -6.12 9.68 5.26
CA LYS A 130 -4.88 10.44 5.03
C LYS A 130 -3.63 9.58 4.94
N THR A 131 -3.76 8.27 5.08
CA THR A 131 -2.61 7.35 5.10
C THR A 131 -2.26 6.91 3.70
N TYR A 132 -1.00 7.11 3.29
CA TYR A 132 -0.50 6.57 2.02
C TYR A 132 -0.30 5.06 2.06
N TYR A 133 -0.56 4.40 0.94
CA TYR A 133 -0.15 3.02 0.72
C TYR A 133 1.15 2.97 -0.09
N HIS A 134 2.17 2.33 0.49
CA HIS A 134 3.48 2.16 -0.15
C HIS A 134 3.76 0.70 -0.47
N PHE A 135 4.47 0.47 -1.57
CA PHE A 135 4.99 -0.83 -2.00
C PHE A 135 6.50 -0.91 -1.76
N LYS A 136 6.94 -0.65 -0.53
CA LYS A 136 8.37 -0.55 -0.17
C LYS A 136 9.00 -1.85 0.33
N GLU A 137 8.16 -2.80 0.71
CA GLU A 137 8.56 -4.10 1.22
C GLU A 137 9.17 -4.96 0.11
N TYR A 138 10.21 -5.72 0.46
CA TYR A 138 10.91 -6.61 -0.44
C TYR A 138 11.67 -7.69 0.34
N LYS A 139 11.97 -8.81 -0.32
CA LYS A 139 12.86 -9.86 0.21
C LYS A 139 14.22 -9.69 -0.45
N GLU A 140 15.23 -9.29 0.33
CA GLU A 140 16.58 -9.00 -0.16
C GLU A 140 17.14 -10.18 -0.95
N GLU A 141 17.10 -11.39 -0.40
CA GLU A 141 17.71 -12.57 -1.01
C GLU A 141 17.00 -12.98 -2.30
N GLN A 142 15.71 -12.68 -2.43
CA GLN A 142 14.96 -12.93 -3.65
C GLN A 142 15.34 -11.93 -4.74
N LEU A 143 15.43 -10.65 -4.39
CA LEU A 143 15.78 -9.58 -5.32
C LEU A 143 17.24 -9.71 -5.80
N SER A 144 18.15 -9.98 -4.86
CA SER A 144 19.57 -10.27 -5.13
C SER A 144 19.76 -11.48 -6.05
N ARG A 145 19.09 -12.60 -5.76
CA ARG A 145 19.15 -13.79 -6.64
C ARG A 145 18.56 -13.51 -8.04
N GLY A 146 17.45 -12.77 -8.10
CA GLY A 146 16.84 -12.35 -9.36
C GLY A 146 17.80 -11.51 -10.21
N PHE A 147 18.42 -10.50 -9.60
CA PHE A 147 19.42 -9.66 -10.24
C PHE A 147 20.60 -10.47 -10.78
N VAL A 148 21.23 -11.32 -9.96
CA VAL A 148 22.37 -12.15 -10.38
C VAL A 148 21.99 -13.09 -11.52
N LYS A 149 20.81 -13.70 -11.45
CA LYS A 149 20.32 -14.58 -12.52
C LYS A 149 20.20 -13.81 -13.84
N PHE A 150 19.49 -12.68 -13.84
CA PHE A 150 19.29 -11.91 -15.06
C PHE A 150 20.61 -11.36 -15.59
N ASN A 151 21.51 -10.88 -14.73
CA ASN A 151 22.81 -10.35 -15.12
C ASN A 151 23.63 -11.36 -15.97
N LYS A 152 23.65 -12.64 -15.57
CA LYS A 152 24.37 -13.71 -16.29
C LYS A 152 23.82 -13.99 -17.69
N GLU A 153 22.57 -13.62 -17.96
CA GLU A 153 21.92 -13.84 -19.25
C GLU A 153 22.16 -12.66 -20.23
N GLN A 154 22.80 -11.56 -19.81
CA GLN A 154 22.89 -10.35 -20.62
C GLN A 154 24.19 -10.25 -21.41
N SER A 155 24.09 -9.70 -22.62
CA SER A 155 25.27 -9.32 -23.41
C SER A 155 26.05 -8.16 -22.78
N HIS A 156 25.35 -7.26 -22.08
CA HIS A 156 25.91 -6.13 -21.33
C HIS A 156 25.78 -6.36 -19.81
N SER A 157 26.29 -7.50 -19.35
CA SER A 157 26.30 -7.87 -17.93
C SER A 157 27.28 -7.00 -17.12
N PHE A 158 26.95 -6.73 -15.86
CA PHE A 158 27.90 -6.25 -14.87
C PHE A 158 28.97 -7.34 -14.61
N SER A 159 30.21 -6.92 -14.44
CA SER A 159 31.31 -7.78 -14.00
C SER A 159 31.04 -8.37 -12.61
N GLU A 160 31.84 -9.37 -12.20
CA GLU A 160 31.71 -9.98 -10.88
C GLU A 160 31.92 -8.97 -9.74
N SER A 161 32.89 -8.05 -9.89
CA SER A 161 33.16 -7.00 -8.91
C SER A 161 31.99 -6.03 -8.79
N GLU A 162 31.46 -5.54 -9.93
CA GLU A 162 30.30 -4.64 -9.95
C GLU A 162 29.04 -5.33 -9.38
N THR A 163 28.86 -6.62 -9.70
CA THR A 163 27.77 -7.43 -9.15
C THR A 163 27.86 -7.48 -7.63
N ASN A 164 29.02 -7.79 -7.07
CA ASN A 164 29.21 -7.84 -5.61
C ASN A 164 28.98 -6.47 -4.94
N GLU A 165 29.40 -5.37 -5.58
CA GLU A 165 29.13 -4.02 -5.09
C GLU A 165 27.61 -3.71 -5.09
N ILE A 166 26.90 -4.06 -6.16
CA ILE A 166 25.45 -3.89 -6.26
C ILE A 166 24.72 -4.70 -5.18
N LEU A 167 25.15 -5.94 -4.93
CA LEU A 167 24.58 -6.78 -3.89
C LEU A 167 24.82 -6.20 -2.48
N LEU A 168 26.00 -5.62 -2.23
CA LEU A 168 26.25 -4.94 -0.96
C LEU A 168 25.34 -3.72 -0.78
N LYS A 169 25.18 -2.91 -1.82
CA LYS A 169 24.24 -1.76 -1.82
C LYS A 169 22.80 -2.21 -1.58
N LEU A 170 22.38 -3.30 -2.20
CA LEU A 170 21.04 -3.86 -2.04
C LEU A 170 20.79 -4.47 -0.65
N LYS A 171 21.84 -4.96 0.00
CA LYS A 171 21.74 -5.47 1.38
C LYS A 171 21.57 -4.34 2.41
N ASN A 172 22.25 -3.22 2.20
CA ASN A 172 22.23 -2.09 3.14
C ASN A 172 21.08 -1.11 2.86
N LEU A 173 20.84 -0.79 1.58
CA LEU A 173 19.85 0.18 1.07
C LEU A 173 19.75 1.47 1.89
N THR A 174 20.88 2.07 2.25
CA THR A 174 20.90 3.46 2.72
C THR A 174 20.41 4.41 1.63
N SER A 175 20.13 5.67 1.98
CA SER A 175 19.72 6.70 1.01
C SER A 175 20.76 6.89 -0.11
N ALA A 176 22.04 6.94 0.23
CA ALA A 176 23.14 7.10 -0.74
C ALA A 176 23.27 5.88 -1.66
N GLU A 177 23.15 4.67 -1.11
CA GLU A 177 23.21 3.43 -1.90
C GLU A 177 21.99 3.29 -2.82
N SER A 178 20.79 3.63 -2.31
CA SER A 178 19.55 3.66 -3.09
C SER A 178 19.65 4.66 -4.24
N LEU A 179 20.23 5.84 -3.99
CA LEU A 179 20.48 6.84 -5.03
C LEU A 179 21.49 6.33 -6.06
N SER A 180 22.58 5.68 -5.63
CA SER A 180 23.57 5.08 -6.54
C SER A 180 22.96 3.99 -7.42
N LEU A 181 22.13 3.10 -6.86
CA LEU A 181 21.40 2.10 -7.64
C LEU A 181 20.44 2.75 -8.64
N LEU A 182 19.75 3.81 -8.23
CA LEU A 182 18.82 4.58 -9.05
C LEU A 182 19.50 5.27 -10.23
N THR A 183 20.67 5.85 -10.04
CA THR A 183 21.34 6.67 -11.06
C THR A 183 22.37 5.93 -11.91
N VAL A 184 22.82 4.74 -11.47
CA VAL A 184 23.86 3.98 -12.19
C VAL A 184 23.33 2.62 -12.62
N THR A 185 22.90 1.78 -11.68
CA THR A 185 22.55 0.39 -11.96
C THR A 185 21.27 0.25 -12.78
N ILE A 186 20.20 0.94 -12.36
CA ILE A 186 18.89 0.85 -13.02
C ILE A 186 18.94 1.37 -14.47
N PRO A 187 19.57 2.52 -14.79
CA PRO A 187 19.71 2.98 -16.16
C PRO A 187 20.44 1.99 -17.07
N GLN A 188 21.48 1.32 -16.57
CA GLN A 188 22.16 0.29 -17.36
C GLN A 188 21.25 -0.91 -17.64
N ILE A 189 20.47 -1.36 -16.65
CA ILE A 189 19.48 -2.42 -16.85
C ILE A 189 18.46 -1.99 -17.93
N LEU A 190 17.82 -0.84 -17.75
CA LEU A 190 16.71 -0.43 -18.62
C LEU A 190 17.16 -0.03 -20.03
N SER A 191 18.41 0.39 -20.22
CA SER A 191 18.92 0.81 -21.53
C SER A 191 19.75 -0.24 -22.27
N LYS A 192 20.35 -1.22 -21.57
CA LYS A 192 21.29 -2.19 -22.17
C LYS A 192 20.85 -3.65 -22.06
N TRP A 193 19.95 -3.99 -21.14
CA TRP A 193 19.48 -5.37 -20.98
C TRP A 193 18.27 -5.66 -21.86
N ASP A 194 18.04 -6.94 -22.12
CA ASP A 194 16.87 -7.41 -22.87
C ASP A 194 15.57 -6.96 -22.18
N PRO A 195 14.50 -6.62 -22.93
CA PRO A 195 13.23 -6.16 -22.35
C PRO A 195 12.62 -7.11 -21.30
N LYS A 196 12.82 -8.43 -21.45
CA LYS A 196 12.37 -9.45 -20.49
C LYS A 196 12.94 -9.24 -19.08
N ALA A 197 14.09 -8.58 -18.96
CA ALA A 197 14.76 -8.32 -17.69
C ALA A 197 14.36 -6.98 -17.07
N HIS A 198 13.69 -6.07 -17.80
CA HIS A 198 13.36 -4.73 -17.30
C HIS A 198 12.51 -4.73 -16.02
N LEU A 199 11.75 -5.80 -15.77
CA LEU A 199 11.00 -5.98 -14.53
C LEU A 199 11.92 -5.86 -13.29
N ILE A 200 13.14 -6.40 -13.33
CA ILE A 200 14.08 -6.30 -12.20
C ILE A 200 14.54 -4.85 -11.98
N GLY A 201 14.68 -4.07 -13.06
CA GLY A 201 15.03 -2.66 -12.98
C GLY A 201 13.94 -1.84 -12.29
N PHE A 202 12.67 -2.09 -12.61
CA PHE A 202 11.56 -1.45 -11.92
C PHE A 202 11.33 -1.98 -10.49
N ASP A 203 11.63 -3.25 -10.21
CA ASP A 203 11.58 -3.81 -8.85
C ASP A 203 12.63 -3.14 -7.95
N LEU A 204 13.86 -2.97 -8.47
CA LEU A 204 14.92 -2.18 -7.82
C LEU A 204 14.48 -0.72 -7.64
N MET A 205 13.93 -0.08 -8.68
CA MET A 205 13.48 1.31 -8.59
C MET A 205 12.39 1.48 -7.53
N ARG A 206 11.44 0.54 -7.46
CA ARG A 206 10.35 0.53 -6.47
C ARG A 206 10.90 0.56 -5.04
N VAL A 207 11.94 -0.22 -4.75
CA VAL A 207 12.53 -0.28 -3.41
C VAL A 207 13.46 0.90 -3.12
N CYS A 208 14.15 1.45 -4.12
CA CYS A 208 15.08 2.56 -3.93
C CYS A 208 14.37 3.89 -3.68
N VAL A 209 13.37 4.24 -4.50
CA VAL A 209 12.66 5.54 -4.44
C VAL A 209 12.23 5.96 -3.02
N PRO A 210 11.52 5.13 -2.23
CA PRO A 210 11.04 5.55 -0.91
C PRO A 210 12.15 5.65 0.15
N ARG A 211 13.38 5.23 -0.14
CA ARG A 211 14.52 5.22 0.80
C ARG A 211 15.48 6.39 0.60
N ILE A 212 15.37 7.09 -0.52
CA ILE A 212 16.21 8.25 -0.79
C ILE A 212 15.61 9.47 -0.09
N THR A 213 16.43 10.12 0.72
CA THR A 213 16.02 11.32 1.45
C THR A 213 15.87 12.51 0.51
N ALA A 214 15.07 13.50 0.93
CA ALA A 214 14.95 14.75 0.18
C ALA A 214 16.30 15.45 -0.02
N VAL A 215 17.21 15.38 0.96
CA VAL A 215 18.55 15.99 0.87
C VAL A 215 19.38 15.35 -0.24
N ASP A 216 19.38 14.01 -0.32
CA ASP A 216 20.16 13.31 -1.33
C ASP A 216 19.56 13.46 -2.73
N PHE A 217 18.23 13.52 -2.84
CA PHE A 217 17.57 13.85 -4.11
C PHE A 217 17.92 15.25 -4.59
N LEU A 218 17.85 16.26 -3.72
CA LEU A 218 18.16 17.65 -4.09
C LEU A 218 19.63 17.84 -4.50
N ARG A 219 20.52 16.94 -4.09
CA ARG A 219 21.94 16.93 -4.51
C ARG A 219 22.15 16.22 -5.83
N SER A 220 21.21 15.38 -6.27
CA SER A 220 21.29 14.68 -7.55
C SER A 220 20.77 15.56 -8.67
N LEU A 221 21.61 15.80 -9.68
CA LEU A 221 21.22 16.57 -10.86
C LEU A 221 20.36 15.76 -11.84
N ASP A 222 20.50 14.42 -11.80
CA ASP A 222 19.98 13.54 -12.86
C ASP A 222 18.86 12.62 -12.37
N ALA A 223 18.67 12.42 -11.06
CA ALA A 223 17.73 11.42 -10.53
C ALA A 223 16.29 11.62 -11.00
N ALA A 224 15.82 12.88 -11.07
CA ALA A 224 14.49 13.19 -11.58
C ALA A 224 14.36 12.77 -13.06
N GLN A 225 15.26 13.23 -13.92
CA GLN A 225 15.24 12.89 -15.33
C GLN A 225 15.30 11.37 -15.56
N ILE A 226 16.19 10.68 -14.85
CA ILE A 226 16.33 9.22 -14.93
C ILE A 226 15.04 8.51 -14.54
N VAL A 227 14.39 8.91 -13.44
CA VAL A 227 13.13 8.30 -13.00
C VAL A 227 12.01 8.56 -14.01
N PHE A 228 11.91 9.79 -14.50
CA PHE A 228 10.91 10.14 -15.51
C PHE A 228 11.09 9.33 -16.80
N ASP A 229 12.30 9.32 -17.35
CA ASP A 229 12.61 8.59 -18.59
C ASP A 229 12.41 7.09 -18.42
N SER A 230 12.81 6.54 -17.27
CA SER A 230 12.56 5.14 -16.95
C SER A 230 11.07 4.82 -16.96
N ILE A 231 10.25 5.57 -16.24
CA ILE A 231 8.79 5.34 -16.19
C ILE A 231 8.16 5.53 -17.58
N SER A 232 8.52 6.61 -18.28
CA SER A 232 7.94 6.95 -19.58
C SER A 232 8.28 5.89 -20.63
N SER A 233 9.56 5.50 -20.75
CA SER A 233 10.00 4.46 -21.68
C SER A 233 9.50 3.07 -21.29
N GLY A 234 9.46 2.74 -19.99
CA GLY A 234 8.89 1.50 -19.49
C GLY A 234 7.41 1.36 -19.86
N LEU A 235 6.62 2.43 -19.73
CA LEU A 235 5.23 2.42 -20.18
C LEU A 235 5.14 2.21 -21.70
N ASP A 236 6.03 2.80 -22.48
CA ASP A 236 6.04 2.62 -23.93
C ASP A 236 6.34 1.17 -24.34
N THR A 237 7.25 0.49 -23.62
CA THR A 237 7.68 -0.90 -23.91
C THR A 237 6.80 -1.98 -23.28
N VAL A 238 5.90 -1.65 -22.35
CA VAL A 238 4.90 -2.61 -21.85
C VAL A 238 4.01 -3.05 -23.02
N GLU A 239 4.15 -4.30 -23.45
CA GLU A 239 3.26 -4.97 -24.39
C GLU A 239 2.18 -5.74 -23.62
N ASP A 240 2.29 -7.06 -23.52
CA ASP A 240 1.40 -7.96 -22.78
C ASP A 240 1.91 -8.28 -21.36
N ASN A 241 3.09 -7.76 -20.98
CA ASN A 241 3.71 -7.99 -19.69
C ASN A 241 3.04 -7.17 -18.57
N VAL A 242 1.90 -7.68 -18.10
CA VAL A 242 1.14 -7.11 -16.98
C VAL A 242 1.96 -6.98 -15.69
N ALA A 243 2.95 -7.84 -15.47
CA ALA A 243 3.81 -7.79 -14.28
C ALA A 243 4.78 -6.60 -14.32
N LEU A 244 5.30 -6.26 -15.50
CA LEU A 244 6.10 -5.05 -15.70
C LEU A 244 5.25 -3.80 -15.46
N PHE A 245 4.05 -3.75 -16.04
CA PHE A 245 3.12 -2.64 -15.82
C PHE A 245 2.76 -2.46 -14.34
N MET A 246 2.45 -3.55 -13.64
CA MET A 246 2.23 -3.56 -12.20
C MET A 246 3.43 -2.96 -11.45
N MET A 247 4.66 -3.30 -11.84
CA MET A 247 5.85 -2.79 -11.16
C MET A 247 6.03 -1.28 -11.37
N ILE A 248 5.78 -0.78 -12.59
CA ILE A 248 5.79 0.65 -12.90
C ILE A 248 4.74 1.39 -12.05
N LEU A 249 3.52 0.85 -11.92
CA LEU A 249 2.50 1.42 -11.05
C LEU A 249 2.97 1.48 -9.59
N LYS A 250 3.68 0.46 -9.09
CA LYS A 250 4.23 0.46 -7.73
C LYS A 250 5.32 1.52 -7.54
N VAL A 251 6.15 1.78 -8.56
CA VAL A 251 7.10 2.90 -8.54
C VAL A 251 6.35 4.23 -8.44
N LEU A 252 5.34 4.46 -9.29
CA LEU A 252 4.52 5.66 -9.27
C LEU A 252 3.86 5.90 -7.90
N ASN A 253 3.32 4.84 -7.29
CA ASN A 253 2.75 4.91 -5.95
C ASN A 253 3.78 5.31 -4.89
N ASN A 254 5.00 4.78 -4.95
CA ASN A 254 6.07 5.11 -4.00
C ASN A 254 6.66 6.51 -4.21
N LEU A 255 6.44 7.13 -5.37
CA LEU A 255 6.84 8.51 -5.61
C LEU A 255 5.94 9.49 -4.86
N ILE A 256 4.62 9.26 -4.82
CA ILE A 256 3.65 10.22 -4.27
C ILE A 256 4.03 10.59 -2.82
N GLY A 257 4.09 11.89 -2.55
CA GLY A 257 4.48 12.44 -1.24
C GLY A 257 5.97 12.62 -1.01
N THR A 258 6.83 12.18 -1.95
CA THR A 258 8.29 12.43 -1.89
C THR A 258 8.67 13.79 -2.48
N ALA A 259 9.87 14.29 -2.14
CA ALA A 259 10.42 15.50 -2.77
C ALA A 259 10.62 15.32 -4.28
N LEU A 260 10.99 14.11 -4.71
CA LEU A 260 11.16 13.77 -6.11
C LEU A 260 9.84 13.87 -6.89
N PHE A 261 8.73 13.42 -6.30
CA PHE A 261 7.41 13.58 -6.93
C PHE A 261 7.06 15.05 -7.17
N ALA A 262 7.35 15.92 -6.20
CA ALA A 262 7.12 17.35 -6.39
C ALA A 262 7.98 17.92 -7.52
N GLN A 263 9.26 17.54 -7.57
CA GLN A 263 10.18 17.96 -8.63
C GLN A 263 9.75 17.47 -10.03
N LEU A 264 9.17 16.27 -10.12
CA LEU A 264 8.77 15.65 -11.37
C LEU A 264 7.42 16.13 -11.88
N PHE A 265 6.45 16.22 -10.98
CA PHE A 265 5.05 16.20 -11.35
C PHE A 265 4.26 17.43 -10.88
N MET A 266 4.92 18.41 -10.28
CA MET A 266 4.30 19.66 -9.88
C MET A 266 4.91 20.83 -10.63
N THR A 267 4.08 21.83 -10.91
CA THR A 267 4.48 23.10 -11.50
C THR A 267 3.74 24.23 -10.80
N ALA A 268 4.29 25.44 -10.87
CA ALA A 268 3.58 26.65 -10.49
C ALA A 268 2.91 27.27 -11.73
N ASP A 269 1.69 27.78 -11.54
CA ASP A 269 0.98 28.58 -12.54
C ASP A 269 1.45 30.06 -12.48
N GLU A 270 1.01 30.89 -13.42
CA GLU A 270 1.36 32.31 -13.52
C GLU A 270 1.00 33.10 -12.26
N ASP A 271 -0.08 32.69 -11.57
CA ASP A 271 -0.54 33.28 -10.31
C ASP A 271 0.20 32.75 -9.07
N GLY A 272 1.18 31.87 -9.25
CA GLY A 272 1.94 31.23 -8.19
C GLY A 272 1.23 30.04 -7.52
N SER A 273 0.03 29.67 -7.98
CA SER A 273 -0.66 28.48 -7.49
C SER A 273 0.04 27.21 -7.96
N THR A 274 0.04 26.18 -7.12
CA THR A 274 0.67 24.90 -7.46
C THR A 274 -0.33 23.95 -8.10
N GLN A 275 0.08 23.29 -9.18
CA GLN A 275 -0.75 22.31 -9.89
C GLN A 275 0.09 21.12 -10.36
N PHE A 276 -0.59 20.07 -10.83
CA PHE A 276 0.08 18.96 -11.49
C PHE A 276 0.60 19.39 -12.87
N SER A 277 1.82 18.97 -13.20
CA SER A 277 2.48 19.27 -14.48
C SER A 277 1.88 18.51 -15.67
N GLU A 278 2.11 19.02 -16.88
CA GLU A 278 1.77 18.31 -18.13
C GLU A 278 2.47 16.95 -18.25
N HIS A 279 3.67 16.82 -17.68
CA HIS A 279 4.39 15.54 -17.61
C HIS A 279 3.58 14.48 -16.86
N LEU A 280 2.93 14.85 -15.75
CA LEU A 280 2.06 13.91 -15.03
C LEU A 280 0.86 13.52 -15.89
N VAL A 281 0.22 14.48 -16.56
CA VAL A 281 -0.93 14.23 -17.43
C VAL A 281 -0.56 13.25 -18.54
N ALA A 282 0.61 13.43 -19.17
CA ALA A 282 1.12 12.51 -20.19
C ALA A 282 1.37 11.10 -19.64
N ILE A 283 1.93 10.97 -18.44
CA ILE A 283 2.11 9.67 -17.78
C ILE A 283 0.75 9.01 -17.47
N LEU A 284 -0.23 9.76 -16.97
CA LEU A 284 -1.57 9.24 -16.70
C LEU A 284 -2.28 8.77 -17.97
N ASP A 285 -2.14 9.48 -19.10
CA ASP A 285 -2.70 9.05 -20.38
C ASP A 285 -2.05 7.73 -20.85
N LYS A 286 -0.71 7.61 -20.75
CA LYS A 286 0.00 6.35 -21.03
C LYS A 286 -0.49 5.21 -20.14
N VAL A 287 -0.59 5.44 -18.83
CA VAL A 287 -1.08 4.45 -17.86
C VAL A 287 -2.50 3.99 -18.20
N ARG A 288 -3.40 4.93 -18.51
CA ARG A 288 -4.78 4.64 -18.90
C ARG A 288 -4.82 3.75 -20.13
N ARG A 289 -4.16 4.14 -21.22
CA ARG A 289 -4.13 3.38 -22.47
C ARG A 289 -3.57 1.97 -22.29
N LYS A 290 -2.50 1.83 -21.49
CA LYS A 290 -1.90 0.52 -21.20
C LYS A 290 -2.85 -0.36 -20.38
N TYR A 291 -3.50 0.20 -19.36
CA TYR A 291 -4.48 -0.55 -18.58
C TYR A 291 -5.69 -1.00 -19.42
N GLU A 292 -6.25 -0.10 -20.25
CA GLU A 292 -7.35 -0.43 -21.17
C GLU A 292 -6.92 -1.52 -22.18
N GLY A 293 -5.73 -1.40 -22.77
CA GLY A 293 -5.19 -2.37 -23.71
C GLY A 293 -4.98 -3.76 -23.09
N LEU A 294 -4.43 -3.83 -21.87
CA LEU A 294 -4.27 -5.07 -21.12
C LEU A 294 -5.62 -5.67 -20.70
N GLY A 295 -6.57 -4.83 -20.26
CA GLY A 295 -7.90 -5.25 -19.83
C GLY A 295 -8.79 -5.77 -20.97
N SER A 296 -8.47 -5.45 -22.22
CA SER A 296 -9.18 -5.96 -23.39
C SER A 296 -8.81 -7.41 -23.76
N GLN A 297 -7.77 -7.98 -23.16
CA GLN A 297 -7.22 -9.29 -23.51
C GLN A 297 -7.60 -10.35 -22.45
N PRO A 298 -8.42 -11.36 -22.80
CA PRO A 298 -8.84 -12.40 -21.84
C PRO A 298 -7.70 -13.17 -21.19
N SER A 299 -6.62 -13.43 -21.93
CA SER A 299 -5.41 -14.10 -21.41
C SER A 299 -4.74 -13.29 -20.29
N ILE A 300 -4.79 -11.96 -20.39
CA ILE A 300 -4.21 -11.06 -19.40
C ILE A 300 -5.16 -10.89 -18.22
N THR A 301 -6.45 -10.67 -18.45
CA THR A 301 -7.42 -10.47 -17.35
C THR A 301 -7.59 -11.70 -16.46
N GLN A 302 -7.35 -12.90 -17.01
CA GLN A 302 -7.33 -14.17 -16.26
C GLN A 302 -5.96 -14.49 -15.64
N SER A 303 -4.93 -13.69 -15.92
CA SER A 303 -3.60 -13.91 -15.35
C SER A 303 -3.56 -13.59 -13.86
N LYS A 304 -2.68 -14.28 -13.13
CA LYS A 304 -2.50 -14.10 -11.67
C LYS A 304 -2.11 -12.69 -11.22
N HIS A 305 -1.66 -11.83 -12.15
CA HIS A 305 -1.15 -10.50 -11.83
C HIS A 305 -2.16 -9.38 -12.12
N TYR A 306 -3.22 -9.63 -12.90
CA TYR A 306 -4.13 -8.57 -13.33
C TYR A 306 -4.91 -7.93 -12.17
N GLN A 307 -5.35 -8.75 -11.21
CA GLN A 307 -6.05 -8.23 -10.03
C GLN A 307 -5.11 -7.35 -9.18
N THR A 308 -3.87 -7.80 -8.90
CA THR A 308 -2.87 -7.00 -8.19
C THR A 308 -2.48 -5.73 -8.94
N THR A 309 -2.45 -5.78 -10.27
CA THR A 309 -2.23 -4.61 -11.13
C THR A 309 -3.36 -3.59 -10.99
N SER A 310 -4.60 -4.06 -11.01
CA SER A 310 -5.78 -3.22 -10.82
C SER A 310 -5.81 -2.59 -9.42
N THR A 311 -5.51 -3.36 -8.38
CA THR A 311 -5.34 -2.83 -7.02
C THR A 311 -4.21 -1.80 -6.95
N SER A 312 -3.08 -2.02 -7.62
CA SER A 312 -1.95 -1.06 -7.66
C SER A 312 -2.34 0.24 -8.37
N LEU A 313 -3.15 0.17 -9.42
CA LEU A 313 -3.69 1.34 -10.13
C LEU A 313 -4.73 2.08 -9.28
N SER A 314 -5.65 1.39 -8.62
CA SER A 314 -6.58 2.01 -7.66
C SER A 314 -5.85 2.65 -6.48
N THR A 315 -4.73 2.06 -6.05
CA THR A 315 -3.85 2.64 -5.03
C THR A 315 -3.23 3.96 -5.51
N LEU A 316 -2.90 4.06 -6.79
CA LEU A 316 -2.34 5.29 -7.36
C LEU A 316 -3.35 6.43 -7.24
N ILE A 317 -4.60 6.19 -7.63
CA ILE A 317 -5.71 7.16 -7.54
C ILE A 317 -5.97 7.51 -6.07
N TYR A 318 -5.99 6.50 -5.19
CA TYR A 318 -6.12 6.69 -3.75
C TYR A 318 -5.00 7.58 -3.19
N ASN A 319 -3.74 7.31 -3.50
CA ASN A 319 -2.60 8.07 -2.97
C ASN A 319 -2.64 9.53 -3.48
N PHE A 320 -3.08 9.77 -4.71
CA PHE A 320 -3.34 11.12 -5.19
C PHE A 320 -4.46 11.82 -4.42
N SER A 321 -5.52 11.11 -4.00
CA SER A 321 -6.56 11.69 -3.15
C SER A 321 -6.02 12.04 -1.76
N VAL A 322 -5.15 11.21 -1.20
CA VAL A 322 -4.46 11.49 0.07
C VAL A 322 -3.58 12.73 -0.08
N TYR A 323 -2.85 12.84 -1.18
CA TYR A 323 -2.03 14.00 -1.50
C TYR A 323 -2.87 15.28 -1.60
N GLN A 324 -4.02 15.21 -2.29
CA GLN A 324 -4.96 16.34 -2.44
C GLN A 324 -5.40 16.89 -1.09
N ILE A 325 -5.82 16.02 -0.16
CA ILE A 325 -6.38 16.46 1.12
C ILE A 325 -5.31 16.80 2.16
N SER A 326 -4.10 16.28 2.01
CA SER A 326 -3.01 16.45 2.97
C SER A 326 -2.09 17.63 2.62
N THR A 327 -2.08 18.09 1.37
CA THR A 327 -1.22 19.18 0.91
C THR A 327 -2.00 20.49 0.85
N GLN A 328 -1.64 21.49 1.66
CA GLN A 328 -2.39 22.74 1.80
C GLN A 328 -2.66 23.47 0.47
N SER A 329 -1.68 23.52 -0.44
CA SER A 329 -1.83 24.16 -1.76
C SER A 329 -2.82 23.43 -2.68
N PHE A 330 -3.07 22.14 -2.44
CA PHE A 330 -4.03 21.34 -3.19
C PHE A 330 -5.40 21.32 -2.49
N SER A 331 -5.45 21.11 -1.17
CA SER A 331 -6.71 21.04 -0.42
C SER A 331 -7.51 22.34 -0.48
N SER A 332 -6.83 23.49 -0.58
CA SER A 332 -7.45 24.81 -0.77
C SER A 332 -7.80 25.16 -2.23
N ASN A 333 -7.33 24.37 -3.20
CA ASN A 333 -7.63 24.56 -4.62
C ASN A 333 -8.20 23.28 -5.24
N PRO A 334 -9.53 23.04 -5.11
CA PRO A 334 -10.17 21.80 -5.57
C PRO A 334 -10.01 21.50 -7.06
N LYS A 335 -9.69 22.51 -7.89
CA LYS A 335 -9.46 22.32 -9.34
C LYS A 335 -8.22 21.49 -9.63
N THR A 336 -7.24 21.47 -8.74
CA THR A 336 -6.00 20.69 -8.90
C THR A 336 -6.25 19.17 -8.98
N ALA A 337 -7.41 18.69 -8.50
CA ALA A 337 -7.80 17.29 -8.61
C ALA A 337 -8.26 16.88 -10.02
N GLN A 338 -8.54 17.83 -10.93
CA GLN A 338 -9.19 17.55 -12.22
C GLN A 338 -8.43 16.53 -13.10
N PRO A 339 -7.09 16.56 -13.22
CA PRO A 339 -6.36 15.52 -13.95
C PRO A 339 -6.58 14.11 -13.38
N ILE A 340 -6.58 13.98 -12.05
CA ILE A 340 -6.71 12.68 -11.38
C ILE A 340 -8.14 12.16 -11.42
N THR A 341 -9.14 13.03 -11.18
CA THR A 341 -10.55 12.65 -11.21
C THR A 341 -10.99 12.28 -12.63
N SER A 342 -10.49 12.99 -13.65
CA SER A 342 -10.71 12.62 -15.06
C SER A 342 -10.08 11.27 -15.41
N PHE A 343 -8.85 11.04 -14.95
CA PHE A 343 -8.17 9.75 -15.09
C PHE A 343 -8.95 8.62 -14.41
N ALA A 344 -9.36 8.80 -13.15
CA ALA A 344 -10.14 7.83 -12.39
C ALA A 344 -11.45 7.47 -13.09
N ASN A 345 -12.12 8.44 -13.71
CA ASN A 345 -13.34 8.20 -14.49
C ASN A 345 -13.09 7.42 -15.77
N GLY A 346 -11.90 7.54 -16.37
CA GLY A 346 -11.51 6.77 -17.55
C GLY A 346 -11.25 5.28 -17.25
N VAL A 347 -10.81 4.93 -16.04
CA VAL A 347 -10.46 3.55 -15.67
C VAL A 347 -11.42 2.92 -14.65
N GLY A 348 -12.33 3.71 -14.07
CA GLY A 348 -13.11 3.33 -12.90
C GLY A 348 -14.00 2.09 -13.08
N ASP A 349 -14.69 1.96 -14.22
CA ASP A 349 -15.55 0.80 -14.49
C ASP A 349 -14.73 -0.51 -14.51
N ALA A 350 -13.56 -0.50 -15.16
CA ALA A 350 -12.67 -1.65 -15.21
C ALA A 350 -12.05 -1.97 -13.84
N LEU A 351 -11.68 -0.94 -13.07
CA LEU A 351 -11.17 -1.11 -11.72
C LEU A 351 -12.22 -1.69 -10.77
N VAL A 352 -13.48 -1.25 -10.86
CA VAL A 352 -14.59 -1.80 -10.08
C VAL A 352 -14.85 -3.25 -10.44
N ALA A 353 -14.88 -3.57 -11.74
CA ALA A 353 -15.09 -4.94 -12.22
C ALA A 353 -13.94 -5.90 -11.83
N SER A 354 -12.72 -5.38 -11.61
CA SER A 354 -11.55 -6.19 -11.26
C SER A 354 -11.58 -6.81 -9.86
N GLY A 355 -12.37 -6.25 -8.93
CA GLY A 355 -12.53 -6.80 -7.59
C GLY A 355 -12.78 -5.77 -6.49
N ALA A 356 -13.27 -6.27 -5.35
CA ALA A 356 -13.70 -5.45 -4.20
C ALA A 356 -12.58 -4.54 -3.65
N GLU A 357 -11.35 -5.02 -3.57
CA GLU A 357 -10.24 -4.22 -3.02
C GLU A 357 -9.90 -3.01 -3.90
N SER A 358 -9.89 -3.21 -5.22
CA SER A 358 -9.70 -2.14 -6.20
C SER A 358 -10.85 -1.13 -6.13
N ALA A 359 -12.09 -1.61 -6.10
CA ALA A 359 -13.28 -0.77 -5.97
C ALA A 359 -13.28 0.04 -4.65
N TYR A 360 -12.87 -0.58 -3.54
CA TYR A 360 -12.87 0.07 -2.23
C TYR A 360 -11.89 1.25 -2.20
N ARG A 361 -10.65 1.06 -2.68
CA ARG A 361 -9.64 2.12 -2.77
C ARG A 361 -10.12 3.27 -3.67
N LEU A 362 -10.79 2.95 -4.77
CA LEU A 362 -11.36 3.94 -5.67
C LEU A 362 -12.50 4.74 -5.01
N CYS A 363 -13.38 4.08 -4.23
CA CYS A 363 -14.42 4.74 -3.44
C CYS A 363 -13.84 5.64 -2.34
N ILE A 364 -12.78 5.22 -1.65
CA ILE A 364 -12.08 6.09 -0.68
C ILE A 364 -11.53 7.33 -1.38
N ALA A 365 -10.89 7.15 -2.54
CA ALA A 365 -10.37 8.26 -3.31
C ALA A 365 -11.45 9.29 -3.66
N TYR A 366 -12.61 8.81 -4.11
CA TYR A 366 -13.76 9.67 -4.36
C TYR A 366 -14.28 10.37 -3.10
N GLY A 367 -14.39 9.67 -1.98
CA GLY A 367 -14.76 10.26 -0.69
C GLY A 367 -13.80 11.37 -0.27
N ASN A 368 -12.50 11.14 -0.38
CA ASN A 368 -11.47 12.15 -0.12
C ASN A 368 -11.61 13.38 -1.01
N TYR A 369 -11.89 13.22 -2.31
CA TYR A 369 -12.14 14.35 -3.20
C TYR A 369 -13.46 15.08 -2.86
N ARG A 370 -14.53 14.37 -2.51
CA ARG A 370 -15.79 14.95 -2.02
C ARG A 370 -15.57 15.79 -0.76
N PHE A 371 -14.76 15.30 0.17
CA PHE A 371 -14.45 15.97 1.44
C PHE A 371 -13.84 17.37 1.26
N VAL A 372 -13.04 17.58 0.21
CA VAL A 372 -12.47 18.90 -0.14
C VAL A 372 -13.18 19.58 -1.31
N HIS A 373 -14.40 19.17 -1.63
CA HIS A 373 -15.21 19.71 -2.75
C HIS A 373 -14.49 19.69 -4.12
N ALA A 374 -13.59 18.73 -4.33
CA ALA A 374 -12.76 18.56 -5.52
C ALA A 374 -13.34 17.55 -6.51
N TYR A 375 -14.67 17.54 -6.63
CA TYR A 375 -15.39 16.65 -7.53
C TYR A 375 -16.62 17.33 -8.13
N GLN A 376 -16.83 17.20 -9.44
CA GLN A 376 -17.87 17.94 -10.16
C GLN A 376 -19.22 17.21 -10.21
N ALA A 377 -19.24 15.92 -10.58
CA ALA A 377 -20.47 15.15 -10.76
C ALA A 377 -20.24 13.68 -10.50
N GLU A 378 -21.04 13.05 -9.63
CA GLU A 378 -20.88 11.66 -9.20
C GLU A 378 -20.63 10.69 -10.37
N PRO A 379 -19.59 9.84 -10.29
CA PRO A 379 -19.23 8.97 -11.39
C PRO A 379 -20.10 7.72 -11.47
N LYS A 380 -20.37 7.26 -12.69
CA LYS A 380 -21.20 6.06 -12.94
C LYS A 380 -20.65 4.79 -12.28
N TRP A 381 -19.32 4.66 -12.22
CA TRP A 381 -18.67 3.50 -11.60
C TRP A 381 -18.95 3.39 -10.09
N LEU A 382 -19.33 4.49 -9.40
CA LEU A 382 -19.67 4.46 -7.97
C LEU A 382 -20.97 3.69 -7.73
N GLU A 383 -21.96 3.88 -8.60
CA GLU A 383 -23.21 3.12 -8.55
C GLU A 383 -22.95 1.63 -8.78
N ALA A 384 -22.05 1.30 -9.73
CA ALA A 384 -21.64 -0.07 -9.99
C ALA A 384 -20.92 -0.69 -8.76
N ALA A 385 -20.02 0.05 -8.11
CA ALA A 385 -19.35 -0.40 -6.90
C ALA A 385 -20.33 -0.64 -5.74
N SER A 386 -21.30 0.26 -5.57
CA SER A 386 -22.38 0.12 -4.57
C SER A 386 -23.23 -1.13 -4.84
N LYS A 387 -23.59 -1.39 -6.10
CA LYS A 387 -24.36 -2.58 -6.50
C LYS A 387 -23.60 -3.88 -6.27
N LEU A 388 -22.30 -3.91 -6.57
CA LEU A 388 -21.48 -5.13 -6.47
C LEU A 388 -21.03 -5.43 -5.04
N TYR A 389 -20.64 -4.41 -4.29
CA TYR A 389 -19.92 -4.56 -3.01
C TYR A 389 -20.61 -3.89 -1.83
N GLY A 390 -21.73 -3.18 -2.03
CA GLY A 390 -22.45 -2.47 -0.96
C GLY A 390 -23.00 -3.39 0.14
N SER A 391 -23.01 -4.71 -0.05
CA SER A 391 -23.31 -5.65 1.03
C SER A 391 -22.13 -5.88 1.98
N GLU A 392 -20.90 -5.50 1.66
CA GLU A 392 -19.76 -5.59 2.57
C GLU A 392 -19.80 -4.48 3.64
N SER A 393 -19.48 -4.81 4.89
CA SER A 393 -19.54 -3.85 6.01
C SER A 393 -18.72 -2.58 5.74
N ARG A 394 -17.49 -2.74 5.27
CA ARG A 394 -16.59 -1.63 4.94
C ARG A 394 -17.17 -0.69 3.86
N PHE A 395 -17.82 -1.25 2.85
CA PHE A 395 -18.46 -0.45 1.80
C PHE A 395 -19.70 0.27 2.30
N ARG A 396 -20.53 -0.36 3.14
CA ARG A 396 -21.71 0.32 3.72
C ARG A 396 -21.30 1.57 4.50
N ILE A 397 -20.30 1.44 5.36
CA ILE A 397 -19.79 2.55 6.18
C ILE A 397 -19.24 3.65 5.28
N LEU A 398 -18.43 3.30 4.29
CA LEU A 398 -17.84 4.26 3.36
C LEU A 398 -18.90 4.98 2.50
N LEU A 399 -19.89 4.25 1.99
CA LEU A 399 -20.95 4.84 1.16
C LEU A 399 -21.88 5.74 1.99
N GLU A 400 -22.08 5.43 3.27
CA GLU A 400 -22.78 6.29 4.21
C GLU A 400 -22.00 7.59 4.46
N ASP A 401 -20.69 7.50 4.71
CA ASP A 401 -19.81 8.67 4.81
C ASP A 401 -19.89 9.54 3.57
N ILE A 402 -19.72 8.94 2.38
CA ILE A 402 -19.80 9.64 1.10
C ILE A 402 -21.13 10.38 0.98
N LYS A 403 -22.26 9.73 1.30
CA LYS A 403 -23.60 10.34 1.23
C LYS A 403 -23.75 11.55 2.16
N ASN A 404 -23.00 11.60 3.26
CA ASN A 404 -23.05 12.68 4.25
C ASN A 404 -22.10 13.85 3.93
N LEU A 405 -21.24 13.71 2.91
CA LEU A 405 -20.38 14.76 2.33
C LEU A 405 -21.01 15.37 1.08
#